data_AF-A0A6M3J909-F1
#
_entry.id   AF-A0A6M3J909-F1
#
_cell.length_a   1.000
_cell.length_b   1.000
_cell.length_c   1.000
_cell.angle_alpha   90.00
_cell.angle_beta   90.00
_cell.angle_gamma   90.00
#
_symmetry.space_group_name_H-M   'P 1'
#
loop_
_entity.id
_entity.type
_entity.pdbx_description
1 polymer ?
#
loop_
_entity_poly.entity_id
_entity_poly.type
_entity_poly.pdbx_seq_one_letter_code
_entity_poly.pdbx_strand_id
1 'polypeptide(L)' 'MTTRLKLSIGRTYNLGNFQSLRLDVGMEDDISSFDTEEDAFRKMENILTTQLSILEKEAGIKGGK' A
#
# COMPACT_ATOMS: atom_id res chain seq x y z
N MET A 1 -5.12 -24.33 10.58
CA MET A 1 -5.92 -23.33 9.82
C MET A 1 -4.94 -22.22 9.49
N THR A 2 -4.69 -21.94 8.22
CA THR A 2 -3.79 -20.86 7.80
C THR A 2 -4.67 -19.75 7.28
N THR A 3 -4.64 -18.59 7.92
CA THR A 3 -5.36 -17.41 7.45
C THR A 3 -4.47 -16.70 6.44
N ARG A 4 -5.01 -16.39 5.28
CA ARG A 4 -4.33 -15.64 4.23
C ARG A 4 -4.89 -14.24 4.18
N LEU A 5 -4.02 -13.24 4.28
CA LEU A 5 -4.39 -11.84 4.17
C LEU A 5 -3.98 -11.29 2.82
N LYS A 6 -4.87 -10.50 2.24
CA LYS A 6 -4.61 -9.75 1.01
C LYS A 6 -5.02 -8.30 1.24
N LEU A 7 -4.06 -7.39 1.07
CA LEU A 7 -4.27 -5.96 1.27
C LEU A 7 -3.78 -5.19 0.05
N SER A 8 -4.53 -4.15 -0.33
CA SER A 8 -4.18 -3.25 -1.43
C SER A 8 -4.52 -1.81 -1.06
N ILE A 9 -3.59 -0.89 -1.30
CA ILE A 9 -3.78 0.55 -1.09
C ILE A 9 -3.55 1.24 -2.43
N GLY A 10 -4.51 2.06 -2.84
CA GLY A 10 -4.45 2.82 -4.08
C GLY A 10 -4.70 4.30 -3.84
N ARG A 11 -3.94 5.17 -4.50
CA ARG A 11 -4.12 6.61 -4.45
C ARG A 11 -4.12 7.19 -5.86
N THR A 12 -5.08 8.08 -6.11
CA THR A 12 -5.22 8.76 -7.40
C THR A 12 -4.78 10.21 -7.27
N TYR A 13 -3.95 10.65 -8.19
CA TYR A 13 -3.40 12.00 -8.28
C TYR A 13 -3.87 12.68 -9.54
N ASN A 14 -4.31 13.92 -9.42
CA ASN A 14 -4.61 14.76 -10.56
C ASN A 14 -3.34 15.51 -10.96
N LEU A 15 -2.86 15.28 -12.19
CA LEU A 15 -1.63 15.88 -12.72
C LEU A 15 -1.88 17.22 -13.42
N GLY A 16 -3.13 17.67 -13.50
CA GLY A 16 -3.53 18.75 -14.38
C GLY A 16 -3.62 18.29 -15.84
N ASN A 17 -3.98 19.21 -16.75
CA ASN A 17 -4.07 18.94 -18.19
C ASN A 17 -4.94 17.72 -18.58
N PHE A 18 -6.04 17.48 -17.85
CA PHE A 18 -6.94 16.33 -18.05
C PHE A 18 -6.27 14.95 -17.86
N GLN A 19 -5.12 14.90 -17.17
CA GLN A 19 -4.41 13.67 -16.86
C GLN A 19 -4.47 13.35 -15.37
N SER A 20 -4.59 12.06 -15.05
CA SER A 20 -4.48 11.53 -13.70
C SER A 20 -3.52 10.36 -13.66
N LEU A 21 -2.86 10.19 -12.51
CA LEU A 21 -2.00 9.05 -12.22
C LEU A 21 -2.57 8.30 -11.04
N ARG A 22 -2.83 7.00 -11.21
CA ARG A 22 -3.19 6.11 -10.11
C ARG A 22 -1.99 5.24 -9.76
N LEU A 23 -1.59 5.29 -8.49
CA LEU A 23 -0.61 4.38 -7.91
C LEU A 23 -1.37 3.35 -7.07
N ASP A 24 -1.05 2.07 -7.26
CA ASP A 24 -1.68 0.96 -6.55
C ASP A 24 -0.58 0.01 -6.09
N VAL A 25 -0.60 -0.34 -4.81
CA VAL A 25 0.31 -1.31 -4.20
C VAL A 25 -0.52 -2.36 -3.49
N GLY A 26 -0.14 -3.62 -3.65
CA GLY A 26 -0.84 -4.74 -3.02
C GLY A 26 0.13 -5.83 -2.61
N MET A 27 -0.21 -6.50 -1.53
CA MET A 27 0.54 -7.65 -1.03
C MET A 27 -0.40 -8.72 -0.49
N GLU A 28 0.08 -9.95 -0.54
CA GLU A 28 -0.56 -11.14 0.00
C GLU A 28 0.45 -11.82 0.92
N ASP A 29 0.03 -12.17 2.14
CA ASP A 29 0.86 -12.86 3.11
C ASP A 29 0.03 -13.88 3.88
N ASP A 30 0.64 -15.01 4.22
CA ASP A 30 0.02 -16.04 5.05
C ASP A 30 0.35 -15.72 6.51
N ILE A 31 -0.67 -15.63 7.38
CA ILE A 31 -0.48 -15.32 8.79
C ILE A 31 0.27 -16.47 9.44
N SER A 32 1.46 -16.17 9.97
CA SER A 32 2.24 -17.11 10.78
C SER A 32 1.48 -17.46 12.05
N SER A 33 1.62 -18.70 12.53
CA SER A 33 0.93 -19.20 13.73
C SER A 33 1.24 -18.46 15.03
N PHE A 34 2.21 -17.55 15.02
CA PHE A 34 2.62 -16.73 16.17
C PHE A 34 2.13 -15.28 16.10
N ASP A 35 1.58 -14.84 14.97
CA ASP A 35 1.09 -13.48 14.76
C ASP A 35 -0.44 -13.44 14.91
N THR A 36 -0.98 -12.36 15.49
CA THR A 36 -2.43 -12.10 15.44
C THR A 36 -2.82 -11.52 14.07
N GLU A 37 -4.09 -11.62 13.69
CA GLU A 37 -4.58 -11.01 12.45
C GLU A 37 -4.36 -9.50 12.42
N GLU A 38 -4.47 -8.84 13.58
CA GLU A 38 -4.25 -7.41 13.71
C GLU A 38 -2.76 -7.04 13.54
N ASP A 39 -1.85 -7.82 14.11
CA ASP A 39 -0.41 -7.61 13.96
C ASP A 39 0.03 -7.80 12.50
N ALA A 40 -0.47 -8.86 11.86
CA ALA A 40 -0.23 -9.13 10.46
C ALA A 40 -0.78 -7.99 9.58
N PHE A 41 -2.00 -7.52 9.84
CA PHE A 41 -2.58 -6.37 9.15
C PHE A 41 -1.73 -5.11 9.29
N ARG A 42 -1.35 -4.73 10.52
CA ARG A 42 -0.53 -3.52 10.79
C ARG A 42 0.83 -3.61 10.09
N LYS A 43 1.45 -4.80 10.07
CA LYS A 43 2.71 -5.03 9.34
C LYS A 43 2.52 -4.82 7.84
N MET A 44 1.48 -5.42 7.25
CA MET A 44 1.17 -5.28 5.82
C MET A 44 0.86 -3.82 5.45
N GLU A 45 0.08 -3.12 6.27
CA GLU A 45 -0.27 -1.71 6.09
C GLU A 45 0.98 -0.82 6.09
N ASN A 46 1.90 -1.02 7.03
CA ASN A 46 3.16 -0.26 7.10
C ASN A 46 4.04 -0.48 5.86
N ILE A 47 4.12 -1.72 5.37
CA ILE A 47 4.87 -2.06 4.16
C ILE A 47 4.25 -1.39 2.94
N LEU A 48 2.95 -1.54 2.74
CA LEU A 48 2.25 -0.95 1.59
C LEU A 48 2.32 0.57 1.62
N THR A 49 2.16 1.21 2.78
CA THR A 49 2.30 2.67 2.91
C THR A 49 3.70 3.13 2.55
N THR A 50 4.73 2.39 2.97
CA THR A 50 6.12 2.69 2.62
C THR A 50 6.37 2.54 1.12
N GLN A 51 5.88 1.45 0.50
CA GLN A 51 5.99 1.23 -0.94
C GLN A 51 5.26 2.30 -1.74
N LEU A 52 4.06 2.68 -1.33
CA LEU A 52 3.31 3.75 -1.97
C LEU A 52 4.10 5.07 -1.90
N SER A 53 4.70 5.40 -0.76
CA SER A 53 5.53 6.61 -0.63
C SER A 53 6.77 6.58 -1.53
N ILE A 54 7.37 5.42 -1.75
CA ILE A 54 8.49 5.26 -2.70
C ILE A 54 8.00 5.53 -4.12
N LEU A 55 6.90 4.91 -4.53
CA LEU A 55 6.31 5.12 -5.87
C LEU A 55 5.89 6.58 -6.08
N GLU A 56 5.33 7.23 -5.05
CA GLU A 56 5.02 8.65 -5.09
C GLU A 56 6.27 9.50 -5.37
N LYS A 57 7.39 9.21 -4.70
CA LYS A 57 8.67 9.91 -4.93
C LYS A 57 9.22 9.66 -6.34
N GLU A 58 9.19 8.41 -6.80
CA GLU A 58 9.65 8.03 -8.14
C GLU A 58 8.79 8.68 -9.24
N ALA A 59 7.48 8.80 -9.01
CA ALA A 59 6.55 9.50 -9.89
C ALA A 59 6.66 11.04 -9.80
N GLY A 60 7.56 11.59 -8.98
CA GLY A 60 7.74 13.03 -8.80
C GLY A 60 6.58 13.71 -8.07
N ILE A 61 5.75 12.95 -7.36
CA ILE A 61 4.63 13.48 -6.59
C ILE A 61 5.15 14.04 -5.28
N LYS A 62 5.04 15.37 -5.12
CA LYS A 62 5.27 16.03 -3.84
C LYS A 62 4.07 15.70 -2.96
N GLY A 63 4.28 14.85 -1.94
CA GLY A 63 3.26 14.45 -0.99
C GLY A 63 2.42 15.65 -0.56
N GLY A 64 1.11 15.57 -0.81
CA GLY A 64 0.16 16.56 -0.32
C GLY A 64 0.24 16.58 1.20
N LYS A 65 0.46 17.78 1.76
CA LYS A 65 0.33 18.01 3.20
C LYS A 65 -1.06 17.62 3.68
#